data_AF-A0A1V3RN78-F1
#
_entry.id   AF-A0A1V3RN78-F1
#
_cell.length_a   1.000
_cell.length_b   1.000
_cell.length_c   1.000
_cell.angle_alpha   90.00
_cell.angle_beta   90.00
_cell.angle_gamma   90.00
#
_symmetry.space_group_name_H-M   'P 1'
#
loop_
_entity.id
_entity.type
_entity.pdbx_description
1 polymer ?
#
loop_
_entity_poly.entity_id
_entity_poly.type
_entity_poly.pdbx_seq_one_letter_code
_entity_poly.pdbx_strand_id
1 'polypeptide(L)' 'MGRQSISLTEPNDRWLQEQVASQEYASKSELVNELIRQERKRQEEIDWLRSELIKGEKSGFSTKSKQDILALAKEGLR' A
#
# COMPACT_ATOMS: atom_id res chain seq x y z
N MET A 1 -23.23 10.39 -7.17
CA MET A 1 -22.83 8.97 -7.25
C MET A 1 -24.08 8.11 -7.30
N GLY A 2 -24.12 7.08 -8.14
CA GLY A 2 -25.21 6.09 -8.10
C GLY A 2 -25.07 5.19 -6.87
N ARG A 3 -26.19 4.82 -6.24
CA ARG A 3 -26.18 3.88 -5.12
C ARG A 3 -25.82 2.49 -5.64
N GLN A 4 -24.70 1.93 -5.18
CA GLN A 4 -24.34 0.55 -5.44
C GLN A 4 -24.83 -0.33 -4.29
N SER A 5 -25.49 -1.44 -4.62
CA SER A 5 -25.89 -2.44 -3.63
C SER A 5 -24.83 -3.52 -3.58
N ILE A 6 -24.17 -3.67 -2.43
CA ILE A 6 -23.10 -4.66 -2.22
C ILE A 6 -23.56 -5.60 -1.11
N SER A 7 -23.47 -6.91 -1.35
CA SER A 7 -23.72 -7.90 -0.30
C SER A 7 -22.42 -8.17 0.45
N LEU A 8 -22.47 -8.07 1.77
CA LEU A 8 -21.36 -8.39 2.65
C LEU A 8 -21.64 -9.69 3.40
N THR A 9 -20.59 -10.36 3.82
CA THR A 9 -20.72 -11.50 4.73
C THR A 9 -21.18 -11.00 6.11
N GLU A 10 -21.88 -11.86 6.85
CA GLU A 10 -22.43 -11.51 8.16
C GLU A 10 -21.38 -11.00 9.17
N PRO A 11 -20.15 -11.55 9.25
CA PRO A 11 -19.11 -10.99 10.11
C PRO A 11 -18.70 -9.57 9.70
N ASN A 12 -18.59 -9.30 8.39
CA ASN A 12 -18.18 -8.00 7.89
C ASN A 12 -19.28 -6.95 8.12
N ASP A 13 -20.54 -7.32 7.92
CA ASP A 13 -21.65 -6.39 8.16
C ASP A 13 -21.76 -6.00 9.63
N ARG A 14 -21.59 -6.96 10.55
CA ARG A 14 -21.54 -6.70 12.00
C ARG A 14 -20.39 -5.79 12.37
N TRP A 15 -19.18 -6.07 11.87
CA TRP A 15 -18.03 -5.21 12.13
C TRP A 15 -18.27 -3.77 11.62
N LEU A 16 -18.81 -3.59 10.41
CA LEU A 16 -19.17 -2.25 9.91
C LEU A 16 -20.23 -1.56 10.77
N GLN A 17 -21.21 -2.30 11.32
CA GLN A 17 -22.20 -1.74 12.25
C GLN A 17 -21.54 -1.26 13.54
N GLU A 18 -20.60 -2.02 14.10
CA GLU A 18 -19.85 -1.65 15.31
C GLU A 18 -19.04 -0.36 15.12
N GLN A 19 -18.41 -0.19 13.96
CA GLN A 19 -17.65 1.02 13.63
C GLN A 19 -18.53 2.27 13.46
N VAL A 20 -19.76 2.11 12.97
CA VAL A 20 -20.73 3.21 12.92
C VAL A 20 -21.30 3.48 14.32
N ALA A 21 -21.53 2.43 15.11
CA ALA A 21 -22.03 2.53 16.48
C ALA A 21 -21.02 3.22 17.43
N SER A 22 -19.72 3.06 17.20
CA SER A 22 -18.67 3.77 17.94
C SER A 22 -18.57 5.26 17.58
N GLN A 23 -19.40 5.75 16.64
CA GLN A 23 -19.38 7.12 16.13
C GLN A 23 -18.08 7.53 15.43
N GLU A 24 -17.22 6.57 15.10
CA GLU A 24 -16.00 6.82 14.32
C GLU A 24 -16.32 7.13 12.85
N TYR A 25 -17.46 6.63 12.34
CA TYR A 25 -17.93 6.85 10.97
C TYR A 25 -19.42 7.18 10.95
N ALA A 26 -19.84 8.08 10.06
CA ALA A 26 -21.23 8.48 9.94
C ALA A 26 -22.09 7.45 9.19
N SER A 27 -21.47 6.58 8.37
CA SER A 27 -22.18 5.51 7.66
C SER A 27 -21.28 4.36 7.24
N LYS A 28 -21.89 3.19 6.99
CA LYS A 28 -21.20 2.03 6.39
C LYS A 28 -20.56 2.38 5.05
N SER A 29 -21.23 3.21 4.24
CA SER A 29 -20.72 3.62 2.92
C SER A 29 -19.48 4.50 3.01
N GLU A 30 -19.39 5.36 4.03
CA GLU A 30 -18.19 6.15 4.29
C GLU A 30 -16.99 5.26 4.61
N LEU A 31 -17.16 4.33 5.55
CA LEU A 31 -16.12 3.38 5.92
C LEU A 31 -15.67 2.52 4.73
N VAL A 32 -16.61 1.98 3.95
CA VAL A 32 -16.27 1.21 2.73
C VAL A 32 -15.48 2.05 1.73
N ASN A 33 -15.85 3.31 1.51
CA ASN A 33 -15.11 4.19 0.60
C ASN A 33 -13.70 4.48 1.11
N GLU A 34 -13.54 4.63 2.42
CA GLU A 34 -12.24 4.87 3.04
C GLU A 34 -11.34 3.63 2.93
N LEU A 35 -11.88 2.43 3.19
CA LEU A 35 -11.15 1.16 2.98
C LEU A 35 -10.70 1.01 1.52
N ILE A 36 -11.54 1.36 0.54
CA ILE A 36 -11.16 1.33 -0.88
C ILE A 36 -10.05 2.35 -1.19
N ARG A 37 -10.03 3.52 -0.53
CA ARG A 37 -8.93 4.48 -0.69
C ARG A 37 -7.63 3.95 -0.09
N GLN A 38 -7.69 3.38 1.11
CA GLN A 38 -6.53 2.79 1.78
C GLN A 38 -5.91 1.66 0.94
N GLU A 39 -6.75 0.77 0.42
CA GLU A 39 -6.28 -0.35 -0.41
C GLU A 39 -5.65 0.13 -1.72
N ARG A 40 -6.19 1.17 -2.36
CA ARG A 40 -5.57 1.75 -3.57
C ARG A 40 -4.19 2.35 -3.28
N LYS A 41 -4.03 3.07 -2.17
CA LYS A 41 -2.72 3.60 -1.77
C LYS A 41 -1.72 2.48 -1.49
N ARG A 42 -2.16 1.44 -0.77
CA ARG A 42 -1.34 0.25 -0.50
C ARG A 42 -0.91 -0.43 -1.80
N GLN A 43 -1.81 -0.52 -2.77
CA GLN A 43 -1.52 -1.10 -4.08
C GLN A 43 -0.51 -0.25 -4.86
N GLU A 44 -0.64 1.08 -4.84
CA GLU A 44 0.33 2.01 -5.45
C GLU A 44 1.73 1.84 -4.85
N GLU A 45 1.86 1.72 -3.53
CA GLU A 45 3.14 1.49 -2.85
C GLU A 45 3.77 0.15 -3.27
N ILE A 46 2.96 -0.91 -3.36
CA ILE A 46 3.43 -2.23 -3.79
C ILE A 46 3.88 -2.20 -5.24
N ASP A 47 3.13 -1.55 -6.11
CA ASP A 47 3.46 -1.46 -7.53
C ASP A 47 4.71 -0.60 -7.75
N TRP A 48 4.89 0.45 -6.95
CA TRP A 48 6.14 1.20 -6.91
C TRP A 48 7.33 0.31 -6.52
N LEU A 49 7.22 -0.43 -5.41
CA LEU A 49 8.28 -1.34 -4.95
C LEU A 49 8.61 -2.40 -6.00
N ARG A 50 7.59 -3.02 -6.60
CA ARG A 50 7.77 -3.99 -7.69
C ARG A 50 8.48 -3.37 -8.88
N SER A 51 8.16 -2.13 -9.24
CA SER A 51 8.81 -1.43 -10.35
C SER A 51 10.30 -1.20 -10.08
N GLU A 52 10.67 -0.82 -8.85
CA GLU A 52 12.07 -0.62 -8.47
C GLU A 52 12.84 -1.94 -8.41
N LEU A 53 12.22 -3.01 -7.92
CA LEU A 53 12.81 -4.35 -7.97
C LEU A 53 13.07 -4.81 -9.41
N ILE A 54 12.10 -4.66 -10.30
CA ILE A 54 12.26 -5.01 -11.73
C ILE A 54 13.37 -4.18 -12.37
N LYS A 55 13.50 -2.88 -12.05
CA LYS A 55 14.62 -2.04 -12.52
C LYS A 55 15.95 -2.59 -12.03
N GLY A 56 16.04 -2.97 -10.76
CA GLY A 56 17.23 -3.60 -10.17
C GLY A 56 17.59 -4.91 -10.86
N GLU A 57 16.62 -5.81 -11.05
CA GLU A 57 16.83 -7.09 -11.74
C GLU A 57 17.30 -6.88 -13.18
N LYS A 58 16.73 -5.91 -13.90
CA LYS A 58 17.14 -5.56 -15.27
C LYS A 58 18.49 -4.87 -15.34
N SER A 59 18.94 -4.21 -14.27
CA SER A 59 20.26 -3.56 -14.21
C SER A 59 21.42 -4.56 -14.12
N GLY A 60 21.13 -5.84 -13.91
CA GLY A 60 22.11 -6.91 -13.81
C GLY A 60 22.72 -7.02 -12.41
N PHE A 61 23.53 -8.06 -12.22
CA PHE A 61 24.19 -8.30 -10.93
C PHE A 61 25.46 -7.47 -10.80
N SER A 62 25.58 -6.76 -9.68
CA SER A 62 26.82 -6.06 -9.33
C SER A 62 27.89 -7.06 -8.91
N THR A 63 29.11 -6.89 -9.43
CA THR A 63 30.30 -7.63 -9.02
C THR A 63 31.05 -6.96 -7.85
N LYS A 64 30.55 -5.81 -7.37
CA LYS A 64 31.22 -5.02 -6.32
C LYS A 64 31.06 -5.68 -4.96
N SER A 65 32.14 -5.72 -4.19
CA SER A 65 32.09 -6.16 -2.80
C SER A 65 31.45 -5.08 -1.91
N LYS A 66 31.07 -5.45 -0.69
CA LYS A 66 30.55 -4.50 0.31
C LYS A 66 31.52 -3.34 0.58
N GLN A 67 32.83 -3.61 0.54
CA GLN A 67 33.87 -2.61 0.77
C GLN A 67 33.97 -1.62 -0.40
N ASP A 68 33.83 -2.10 -1.64
CA ASP A 68 33.85 -1.25 -2.84
C ASP A 68 32.63 -0.31 -2.87
N ILE A 69 31.45 -0.80 -2.48
CA ILE A 69 30.23 0.02 -2.40
C ILE A 69 30.39 1.12 -1.34
N LEU A 70 30.97 0.80 -0.18
CA LEU A 70 31.23 1.79 0.88
C LEU A 70 32.24 2.85 0.45
N ALA A 71 33.29 2.45 -0.28
CA ALA A 71 34.29 3.38 -0.81
C ALA A 71 33.67 4.36 -1.81
N LEU A 72 32.88 3.85 -2.77
CA LEU A 72 32.17 4.66 -3.76
C LEU A 72 31.18 5.65 -3.11
N ALA A 73 30.43 5.19 -2.09
CA ALA A 73 29.48 6.05 -1.38
C ALA A 73 30.19 7.19 -0.62
N LYS A 74 31.36 6.92 -0.01
CA LYS A 74 32.16 7.94 0.68
C LYS A 74 32.81 8.93 -0.29
N GLU A 75 33.20 8.46 -1.47
CA GLU A 75 33.77 9.32 -2.52
C GLU A 75 32.75 10.29 -3.09
N GLY A 76 31.49 9.85 -3.28
CA GLY A 76 30.40 10.72 -3.75
C GLY A 76 29.86 11.71 -2.71
N LEU A 77 30.30 11.63 -1.44
CA LEU A 77 29.96 12.57 -0.36
C LEU A 77 31.00 13.69 -0.18
N ARG A 78 32.10 13.65 -0.94
CA ARG A 78 33.11 14.71 -1.01
C ARG A 78 32.75 15.74 -2.06
#